data_AF-A0A1J4SSK1-F1
#
_entry.id   AF-A0A1J4SSK1-F1
#
_cell.length_a   1.000
_cell.length_b   1.000
_cell.length_c   1.000
_cell.angle_alpha   90.00
_cell.angle_beta   90.00
_cell.angle_gamma   90.00
#
_symmetry.space_group_name_H-M   'P 1'
#
loop_
_entity.id
_entity.type
_entity.pdbx_description
1 polymer ?
#
loop_
_entity_poly.entity_id
_entity_poly.type
_entity_poly.pdbx_seq_one_letter_code
_entity_poly.pdbx_strand_id
1 'polypeptide(L)'
;MEKERAIQCVPAELIERLSALGAKLWDEKNPASVHLNAILEEFEHDMRTLGQMIKQYEADYLGRLAVSERGYAEKENQFKKEIKELEARLNSVEASRGEALRRIEELKSAHNKREELLTELKIKTSEDEVSLNGKYAARMQELYDKVSKKEMEMLNRWEEKNKSVESRTQALEGDYAAKFKQLKLREKALEEDFNSRKAELIKTFDRIRAGLEAKEKELAGREEAKPQKGGAL
;
A
#
# COMPACT_ATOMS: atom_id res chain seq x y z
N MET A 1 78.83 -28.72 -31.71
CA MET A 1 78.59 -29.84 -32.63
C MET A 1 79.81 -30.74 -32.53
N GLU A 2 79.85 -31.49 -31.44
CA GLU A 2 80.95 -32.37 -31.08
C GLU A 2 81.01 -33.50 -32.10
N LYS A 3 82.23 -33.94 -32.42
CA LYS A 3 82.50 -35.05 -33.33
C LYS A 3 81.68 -36.26 -32.89
N GLU A 4 80.58 -36.51 -33.59
CA GLU A 4 79.81 -37.75 -33.47
C GLU A 4 80.80 -38.87 -33.75
N ARG A 5 81.24 -39.51 -32.67
CA ARG A 5 82.07 -40.71 -32.73
C ARG A 5 81.18 -41.77 -33.34
N ALA A 6 81.25 -41.91 -34.67
CA ALA A 6 80.74 -43.09 -35.34
C ALA A 6 81.23 -44.29 -34.54
N ILE A 7 80.31 -45.12 -34.06
CA ILE A 7 80.63 -46.30 -33.28
C ILE A 7 81.34 -47.25 -34.26
N GLN A 8 82.66 -47.12 -34.36
CA GLN A 8 83.49 -48.01 -35.14
C GLN A 8 83.70 -49.28 -34.33
N CYS A 9 83.12 -50.39 -34.79
CA CYS A 9 83.26 -51.70 -34.16
C CYS A 9 84.73 -52.18 -34.15
N VAL A 10 85.57 -51.64 -35.05
CA VAL A 10 87.02 -51.84 -35.08
C VAL A 10 87.68 -50.48 -35.37
N PRO A 11 88.67 -50.03 -34.58
CA PRO A 11 89.39 -48.79 -34.85
C PRO A 11 90.04 -48.84 -36.23
N ALA A 12 89.81 -47.82 -37.07
CA ALA A 12 90.41 -47.74 -38.41
C ALA A 12 91.95 -47.88 -38.37
N GLU A 13 92.57 -47.33 -37.32
CA GLU A 13 94.01 -47.41 -37.06
C GLU A 13 94.53 -48.86 -36.90
N LEU A 14 93.71 -49.78 -36.37
CA LEU A 14 94.09 -51.17 -36.17
C LEU A 14 94.13 -51.93 -37.51
N ILE A 15 93.16 -51.65 -38.39
CA ILE A 15 93.10 -52.28 -39.71
C ILE A 15 94.19 -51.75 -40.62
N GLU A 16 94.44 -50.43 -40.61
CA GLU A 16 95.55 -49.85 -41.35
C GLU A 16 96.90 -50.48 -40.95
N ARG A 17 97.11 -50.71 -39.64
CA ARG A 17 98.31 -51.41 -39.14
C ARG A 17 98.39 -52.86 -39.58
N LEU A 18 97.27 -53.59 -39.57
CA LEU A 18 97.23 -55.00 -40.01
C LEU A 18 97.42 -55.13 -41.52
N SER A 19 96.85 -54.23 -42.33
CA SER A 19 97.08 -54.15 -43.78
C SER A 19 98.53 -53.80 -44.10
N ALA A 20 99.14 -52.87 -43.36
CA ALA A 20 100.56 -52.53 -43.52
C ALA A 20 101.49 -53.70 -43.12
N LEU A 21 101.11 -54.49 -42.11
CA LEU A 21 101.82 -55.71 -41.73
C LEU A 21 101.67 -56.80 -42.80
N GLY A 22 100.47 -56.97 -43.36
CA GLY A 22 100.20 -57.88 -44.48
C GLY A 22 101.05 -57.57 -45.70
N ALA A 23 101.16 -56.28 -46.06
CA ALA A 23 102.00 -55.82 -47.18
C ALA A 23 103.50 -56.12 -46.95
N LYS A 24 104.02 -55.85 -45.76
CA LYS A 24 105.43 -56.16 -45.42
C LYS A 24 105.72 -57.66 -45.47
N LEU A 25 104.83 -58.48 -44.92
CA LEU A 25 104.98 -59.94 -44.92
C LEU A 25 104.89 -60.52 -46.35
N TRP A 26 104.12 -59.88 -47.24
CA TRP A 26 104.04 -60.25 -48.65
C TRP A 26 105.36 -59.97 -49.38
N ASP A 27 105.96 -58.78 -49.16
CA ASP A 27 107.26 -58.41 -49.72
C ASP A 27 108.40 -59.34 -49.23
N GLU A 28 108.29 -59.83 -47.99
CA GLU A 28 109.21 -60.80 -47.39
C GLU A 28 108.96 -62.26 -47.86
N LYS A 29 107.97 -62.51 -48.73
CA LYS A 29 107.54 -63.84 -49.19
C LYS A 29 107.13 -64.80 -48.06
N ASN A 30 106.61 -64.26 -46.96
CA ASN A 30 106.17 -65.05 -45.82
C ASN A 30 104.76 -65.62 -46.09
N PRO A 31 104.53 -66.95 -45.99
CA PRO A 31 103.22 -67.55 -46.21
C PRO A 31 102.12 -67.04 -45.25
N ALA A 32 102.48 -66.48 -44.09
CA ALA A 32 101.55 -65.84 -43.17
C ALA A 32 100.84 -64.62 -43.78
N SER A 33 101.43 -63.95 -44.79
CA SER A 33 100.79 -62.83 -45.50
C SER A 33 99.51 -63.26 -46.22
N VAL A 34 99.50 -64.47 -46.80
CA VAL A 34 98.34 -65.02 -47.50
C VAL A 34 97.18 -65.24 -46.51
N HIS A 35 97.48 -65.82 -45.35
CA HIS A 35 96.48 -66.04 -44.31
C HIS A 35 95.98 -64.73 -43.69
N LEU A 36 96.86 -63.76 -43.45
CA LEU A 36 96.47 -62.46 -42.91
C LEU A 36 95.61 -61.67 -43.89
N ASN A 37 95.95 -61.67 -45.19
CA ASN A 37 95.15 -61.01 -46.21
C ASN A 37 93.79 -61.69 -46.40
N ALA A 38 93.73 -63.04 -46.36
CA ALA A 38 92.46 -63.76 -46.41
C ALA A 38 91.54 -63.40 -45.23
N ILE A 39 92.10 -63.33 -44.01
CA ILE A 39 91.36 -62.88 -42.82
C ILE A 39 90.91 -61.43 -42.99
N LEU A 40 91.78 -60.53 -43.44
CA LEU A 40 91.42 -59.12 -43.64
C LEU A 40 90.32 -58.95 -44.70
N GLU A 41 90.34 -59.72 -45.78
CA GLU A 41 89.29 -59.70 -46.81
C GLU A 41 87.94 -60.22 -46.28
N GLU A 42 87.94 -61.29 -45.49
CA GLU A 42 86.73 -61.82 -44.82
C GLU A 42 86.13 -60.79 -43.83
N PHE A 43 86.97 -60.21 -42.97
CA PHE A 43 86.54 -59.21 -41.99
C PHE A 43 86.14 -57.88 -42.64
N GLU A 44 86.72 -57.51 -43.78
CA GLU A 44 86.37 -56.29 -44.48
C GLU A 44 84.92 -56.34 -44.98
N HIS A 45 84.47 -57.49 -45.47
CA HIS A 45 83.08 -57.67 -45.88
C HIS A 45 82.11 -57.47 -44.70
N ASP A 46 82.40 -58.08 -43.55
CA ASP A 46 81.59 -57.97 -42.34
C ASP A 46 81.56 -56.53 -41.80
N MET A 47 82.70 -55.84 -41.80
CA MET A 47 82.76 -54.45 -41.37
C MET A 47 81.97 -53.50 -42.28
N ARG A 48 82.06 -53.67 -43.60
CA ARG A 48 81.27 -52.86 -44.54
C ARG A 48 79.78 -53.10 -44.33
N THR A 49 79.40 -54.35 -44.11
CA THR A 49 78.02 -54.78 -43.84
C THR A 49 77.49 -54.19 -42.52
N LEU A 50 78.27 -54.28 -41.43
CA LEU A 50 77.96 -53.65 -40.14
C LEU A 50 77.84 -52.14 -40.25
N GLY A 51 78.77 -51.48 -40.96
CA GLY A 51 78.73 -50.04 -41.19
C GLY A 51 77.48 -49.60 -41.98
N GLN A 52 77.02 -50.41 -42.94
CA GLN A 52 75.76 -50.16 -43.65
C GLN A 52 74.54 -50.38 -42.74
N MET A 53 74.53 -51.43 -41.91
CA MET A 53 73.45 -51.65 -40.93
C MET A 53 73.37 -50.50 -39.93
N ILE A 54 74.49 -50.04 -39.37
CA ILE A 54 74.52 -48.91 -38.43
C ILE A 54 73.94 -47.66 -39.09
N LYS A 55 74.36 -47.32 -40.32
CA LYS A 55 73.80 -46.18 -41.06
C LYS A 55 72.31 -46.30 -41.32
N GLN A 56 71.82 -47.51 -41.63
CA GLN A 56 70.38 -47.76 -41.79
C GLN A 56 69.63 -47.57 -40.47
N TYR A 57 70.16 -48.08 -39.35
CA TYR A 57 69.57 -47.86 -38.04
C TYR A 57 69.57 -46.38 -37.64
N GLU A 58 70.67 -45.67 -37.83
CA GLU A 58 70.76 -44.22 -37.56
C GLU A 58 69.74 -43.45 -38.41
N ALA A 59 69.63 -43.76 -39.70
CA ALA A 59 68.65 -43.14 -40.58
C ALA A 59 67.20 -43.44 -40.14
N ASP A 60 66.89 -44.67 -39.75
CA ASP A 60 65.59 -45.06 -39.24
C ASP A 60 65.24 -44.36 -37.92
N TYR A 61 66.19 -44.28 -36.99
CA TYR A 61 66.01 -43.58 -35.71
C TYR A 61 65.84 -42.08 -35.91
N LEU A 62 66.65 -41.44 -36.75
CA LEU A 62 66.50 -40.03 -37.11
C LEU A 62 65.16 -39.77 -37.79
N GLY A 63 64.71 -40.68 -38.66
CA GLY A 63 63.39 -40.62 -39.28
C GLY A 63 62.26 -40.66 -38.25
N ARG A 64 62.31 -41.60 -37.31
CA ARG A 64 61.31 -41.71 -36.21
C ARG A 64 61.33 -40.50 -35.29
N LEU A 65 62.52 -40.00 -34.95
CA LEU A 65 62.68 -38.79 -34.13
C LEU A 65 62.05 -37.59 -34.83
N ALA A 66 62.38 -37.36 -36.11
CA ALA A 66 61.84 -36.24 -36.88
C ALA A 66 60.32 -36.30 -37.09
N VAL A 67 59.73 -37.50 -37.14
CA VAL A 67 58.26 -37.66 -37.16
C VAL A 67 57.67 -37.34 -35.78
N SER A 68 58.30 -37.80 -34.70
CA SER A 68 57.86 -37.53 -33.33
C SER A 68 57.93 -36.04 -33.00
N GLU A 69 59.04 -35.37 -33.32
CA GLU A 69 59.23 -33.93 -33.13
C GLU A 69 58.20 -33.10 -33.89
N ARG A 70 57.90 -33.45 -35.15
CA ARG A 70 56.81 -32.82 -35.90
C ARG A 70 55.46 -33.01 -35.22
N GLY A 71 55.16 -34.23 -34.76
CA GLY A 71 53.92 -34.51 -34.03
C GLY A 71 53.79 -33.72 -32.73
N TYR A 72 54.89 -33.52 -32.00
CA TYR A 72 54.90 -32.66 -30.80
C TYR A 72 54.74 -31.18 -31.15
N ALA A 73 55.42 -30.68 -32.18
CA ALA A 73 55.30 -29.31 -32.63
C ALA A 73 53.87 -28.97 -33.11
N GLU A 74 53.22 -29.90 -33.81
CA GLU A 74 51.81 -29.76 -34.21
C GLU A 74 50.87 -29.68 -33.01
N LYS A 75 51.04 -30.57 -32.02
CA LYS A 75 50.26 -30.55 -30.77
C LYS A 75 50.50 -29.27 -29.96
N GLU A 76 51.74 -28.82 -29.86
CA GLU A 76 52.09 -27.57 -29.18
C GLU A 76 51.41 -26.37 -29.86
N ASN A 77 51.40 -26.33 -31.19
CA ASN A 77 50.71 -25.30 -31.96
C ASN A 77 49.19 -25.37 -31.77
N GLN A 78 48.63 -26.58 -31.69
CA GLN A 78 47.20 -26.77 -31.39
C GLN A 78 46.86 -26.24 -29.99
N PHE A 79 47.60 -26.64 -28.95
CA PHE A 79 47.37 -26.15 -27.60
C PHE A 79 47.55 -24.64 -27.48
N LYS A 80 48.53 -24.05 -28.17
CA LYS A 80 48.69 -22.58 -28.23
C LYS A 80 47.48 -21.88 -28.85
N LYS A 81 46.82 -22.48 -29.85
CA LYS A 81 45.58 -21.95 -30.44
C LYS A 81 44.42 -22.08 -29.45
N GLU A 82 44.26 -23.23 -28.82
CA GLU A 82 43.21 -23.47 -27.82
C GLU A 82 43.34 -22.51 -26.63
N ILE A 83 44.54 -22.28 -26.11
CA ILE A 83 44.82 -21.30 -25.05
C ILE A 83 44.34 -19.91 -25.48
N LYS A 84 44.73 -19.45 -26.67
CA LYS A 84 44.32 -18.13 -27.18
C LYS A 84 42.81 -18.01 -27.34
N GLU A 85 42.14 -19.07 -27.79
CA GLU A 85 40.68 -19.07 -27.92
C GLU A 85 40.00 -19.01 -26.54
N LEU A 86 40.50 -19.77 -25.57
CA LEU A 86 39.99 -19.76 -24.19
C LEU A 86 40.22 -18.42 -23.50
N GLU A 87 41.38 -17.79 -23.69
CA GLU A 87 41.67 -16.44 -23.20
C GLU A 87 40.71 -15.41 -23.81
N ALA A 88 40.46 -15.48 -25.12
CA ALA A 88 39.50 -14.59 -25.78
C ALA A 88 38.08 -14.77 -25.23
N ARG A 89 37.65 -16.03 -25.01
CA ARG A 89 36.35 -16.33 -24.41
C ARG A 89 36.26 -15.81 -22.97
N LEU A 90 37.31 -16.01 -22.17
CA LEU A 90 37.36 -15.53 -20.79
C LEU A 90 37.21 -14.01 -20.74
N ASN A 91 38.00 -13.28 -21.54
CA ASN A 91 37.92 -11.82 -21.63
C ASN A 91 36.53 -11.33 -22.05
N SER A 92 35.89 -12.02 -23.01
CA SER A 92 34.52 -11.69 -23.43
C SER A 92 33.49 -11.91 -22.31
N VAL A 93 33.64 -12.98 -21.53
CA VAL A 93 32.75 -13.27 -20.39
C VAL A 93 32.98 -12.27 -19.26
N GLU A 94 34.22 -11.90 -18.97
CA GLU A 94 34.54 -10.89 -17.96
C GLU A 94 34.00 -9.51 -18.33
N ALA A 95 34.11 -9.11 -19.60
CA ALA A 95 33.52 -7.87 -20.10
C ALA A 95 31.99 -7.86 -19.93
N SER A 96 31.30 -8.92 -20.36
CA SER A 96 29.84 -9.01 -20.23
C SER A 96 29.39 -9.08 -18.76
N ARG A 97 30.15 -9.76 -17.88
CA ARG A 97 29.93 -9.75 -16.44
C ARG A 97 30.08 -8.33 -15.86
N GLY A 98 31.10 -7.59 -16.29
CA GLY A 98 31.31 -6.19 -15.86
C GLY A 98 30.14 -5.29 -16.24
N GLU A 99 29.63 -5.41 -17.47
CA GLU A 99 28.45 -4.67 -17.93
C GLU A 99 27.18 -5.06 -17.16
N ALA A 100 26.97 -6.36 -16.93
CA ALA A 100 25.84 -6.84 -16.15
C ALA A 100 25.86 -6.30 -14.71
N LEU A 101 27.04 -6.26 -14.07
CA LEU A 101 27.19 -5.69 -12.72
C LEU A 101 26.90 -4.19 -12.69
N ARG A 102 27.37 -3.43 -13.68
CA ARG A 102 27.02 -2.00 -13.79
C ARG A 102 25.52 -1.79 -13.92
N ARG A 103 24.88 -2.56 -14.79
CA ARG A 103 23.43 -2.50 -14.99
C ARG A 103 22.64 -2.88 -13.74
N ILE A 104 23.11 -3.87 -12.98
CA ILE A 104 22.52 -4.23 -11.68
C ILE A 104 22.60 -3.05 -10.71
N GLU A 105 23.73 -2.36 -10.65
CA GLU A 105 23.91 -1.23 -9.74
C GLU A 105 23.04 -0.02 -10.14
N GLU A 106 22.95 0.27 -11.44
CA GLU A 106 22.04 1.29 -11.98
C GLU A 106 20.57 0.99 -11.63
N LEU A 107 20.15 -0.26 -11.81
CA LEU A 107 18.78 -0.70 -11.49
C LEU A 107 18.51 -0.62 -9.98
N LYS A 108 19.47 -1.00 -9.13
CA LYS A 108 19.34 -0.85 -7.68
C LYS A 108 19.19 0.62 -7.27
N SER A 109 20.03 1.51 -7.83
CA SER A 109 19.92 2.94 -7.56
C SER A 109 18.57 3.50 -8.00
N ALA A 110 18.10 3.14 -9.20
CA ALA A 110 16.79 3.55 -9.70
C ALA A 110 15.63 3.00 -8.86
N HIS A 111 15.75 1.77 -8.37
CA HIS A 111 14.76 1.16 -7.48
C HIS A 111 14.69 1.89 -6.14
N ASN A 112 15.82 2.16 -5.49
CA ASN A 112 15.86 2.88 -4.22
C ASN A 112 15.26 4.27 -4.33
N LYS A 113 15.57 5.02 -5.40
CA LYS A 113 14.95 6.34 -5.65
C LYS A 113 13.43 6.26 -5.81
N ARG A 114 12.92 5.19 -6.44
CA ARG A 114 11.47 4.99 -6.58
C ARG A 114 10.82 4.61 -5.25
N GLU A 115 11.48 3.81 -4.42
CA GLU A 115 11.00 3.50 -3.07
C GLU A 115 10.94 4.76 -2.21
N GLU A 116 11.97 5.62 -2.25
CA GLU A 116 11.96 6.92 -1.56
C GLU A 116 10.75 7.77 -1.98
N LEU A 117 10.54 7.95 -3.30
CA LEU A 117 9.38 8.69 -3.81
C LEU A 117 8.04 8.07 -3.40
N LEU A 118 7.95 6.74 -3.35
CA LEU A 118 6.75 6.05 -2.88
C LEU A 118 6.51 6.29 -1.39
N THR A 119 7.56 6.30 -0.56
CA THR A 119 7.43 6.60 0.87
C THR A 119 6.99 8.04 1.10
N GLU A 120 7.57 9.01 0.38
CA GLU A 120 7.16 10.42 0.43
C GLU A 120 5.70 10.61 0.02
N LEU A 121 5.27 9.98 -1.08
CA LEU A 121 3.89 10.04 -1.54
C LEU A 121 2.92 9.44 -0.53
N LYS A 122 3.28 8.33 0.14
CA LYS A 122 2.45 7.72 1.18
C LYS A 122 2.28 8.65 2.38
N ILE A 123 3.37 9.28 2.83
CA ILE A 123 3.33 10.24 3.94
C ILE A 123 2.42 11.42 3.56
N LYS A 124 2.65 12.03 2.40
CA LYS A 124 1.84 13.16 1.92
C LYS A 124 0.36 12.80 1.81
N THR A 125 0.04 11.63 1.26
CA THR A 125 -1.33 11.15 1.14
C THR A 125 -1.97 10.99 2.52
N SER A 126 -1.24 10.43 3.49
CA SER A 126 -1.76 10.29 4.86
C SER A 126 -1.99 11.64 5.55
N GLU A 127 -1.12 12.62 5.32
CA GLU A 127 -1.27 13.99 5.85
C GLU A 127 -2.48 14.69 5.23
N ASP A 128 -2.66 14.56 3.91
CA ASP A 128 -3.81 15.10 3.19
C ASP A 128 -5.13 14.46 3.66
N GLU A 129 -5.14 13.14 3.88
CA GLU A 129 -6.29 12.42 4.45
C GLU A 129 -6.63 12.91 5.86
N VAL A 130 -5.64 13.05 6.74
CA VAL A 130 -5.84 13.57 8.11
C VAL A 130 -6.36 15.01 8.06
N SER A 131 -5.80 15.86 7.21
CA SER A 131 -6.25 17.24 7.04
C SER A 131 -7.70 17.32 6.56
N LEU A 132 -8.05 16.50 5.56
CA LEU A 132 -9.40 16.46 5.00
C LEU A 132 -10.42 15.94 6.02
N ASN A 133 -10.09 14.87 6.74
CA ASN A 133 -10.92 14.33 7.81
C ASN A 133 -11.13 15.35 8.93
N GLY A 134 -10.07 16.09 9.32
CA GLY A 134 -10.17 17.18 10.29
C GLY A 134 -11.12 18.29 9.84
N LYS A 135 -11.01 18.74 8.58
CA LYS A 135 -11.91 19.74 7.99
C LYS A 135 -13.36 19.25 7.94
N TYR A 136 -13.56 17.99 7.56
CA TYR A 136 -14.88 17.38 7.52
C TYR A 136 -15.51 17.31 8.91
N ALA A 137 -14.77 16.81 9.91
CA ALA A 137 -15.24 16.73 11.29
C ALA A 137 -15.58 18.12 11.86
N ALA A 138 -14.72 19.11 11.65
CA ALA A 138 -14.99 20.49 12.07
C ALA A 138 -16.26 21.04 11.41
N ARG A 139 -16.45 20.81 10.10
CA ARG A 139 -17.64 21.27 9.39
C ARG A 139 -18.91 20.58 9.87
N MET A 140 -18.85 19.29 10.16
CA MET A 140 -19.98 18.56 10.75
C MET A 140 -20.33 19.12 12.13
N GLN A 141 -19.34 19.37 12.98
CA GLN A 141 -19.56 19.98 14.29
C GLN A 141 -20.20 21.37 14.17
N GLU A 142 -19.70 22.22 13.28
CA GLU A 142 -20.31 23.54 13.02
C GLU A 142 -21.78 23.44 12.59
N LEU A 143 -22.14 22.44 11.80
CA LEU A 143 -23.52 22.22 11.37
C LEU A 143 -24.40 21.76 12.53
N TYR A 144 -23.91 20.82 13.35
CA TYR A 144 -24.61 20.39 14.56
C TYR A 144 -24.84 21.56 15.53
N ASP A 145 -23.81 22.36 15.80
CA ASP A 145 -23.90 23.52 16.70
C ASP A 145 -24.90 24.56 16.16
N LYS A 146 -24.90 24.80 14.84
CA LYS A 146 -25.86 25.73 14.20
C LYS A 146 -27.30 25.23 14.28
N VAL A 147 -27.53 23.93 14.09
CA VAL A 147 -28.86 23.32 14.18
C VAL A 147 -29.34 23.37 15.62
N SER A 148 -28.53 22.89 16.57
CA SER A 148 -28.84 22.91 17.99
C SER A 148 -29.15 24.32 18.50
N LYS A 149 -28.37 25.32 18.09
CA LYS A 149 -28.64 26.73 18.44
C LYS A 149 -29.99 27.20 17.89
N LYS A 150 -30.32 26.88 16.63
CA LYS A 150 -31.62 27.24 16.04
C LYS A 150 -32.78 26.55 16.75
N GLU A 151 -32.63 25.28 17.12
CA GLU A 151 -33.65 24.52 17.86
C GLU A 151 -33.90 25.16 19.23
N MET A 152 -32.85 25.52 19.97
CA MET A 152 -32.95 26.24 21.24
C MET A 152 -33.60 27.62 21.07
N GLU A 153 -33.23 28.38 20.03
CA GLU A 153 -33.87 29.67 19.73
C GLU A 153 -35.37 29.52 19.43
N MET A 154 -35.77 28.48 18.68
CA MET A 154 -37.18 28.19 18.41
C MET A 154 -37.93 27.76 19.66
N LEU A 155 -37.32 26.92 20.50
CA LEU A 155 -37.89 26.50 21.78
C LEU A 155 -38.14 27.71 22.68
N ASN A 156 -37.15 28.59 22.85
CA ASN A 156 -37.28 29.79 23.66
C ASN A 156 -38.39 30.71 23.15
N ARG A 157 -38.46 30.96 21.84
CA ARG A 157 -39.55 31.76 21.24
C ARG A 157 -40.92 31.13 21.46
N TRP A 158 -41.00 29.81 21.38
CA TRP A 158 -42.24 29.09 21.63
C TRP A 158 -42.65 29.21 23.10
N GLU A 159 -41.72 29.03 24.04
CA GLU A 159 -41.97 29.21 25.48
C GLU A 159 -42.42 30.64 25.82
N GLU A 160 -41.76 31.66 25.26
CA GLU A 160 -42.15 33.07 25.44
C GLU A 160 -43.57 33.33 24.91
N LYS A 161 -43.88 32.84 23.70
CA LYS A 161 -45.21 32.96 23.11
C LYS A 161 -46.25 32.24 23.96
N ASN A 162 -45.95 31.04 24.45
CA ASN A 162 -46.86 30.26 25.27
C ASN A 162 -47.15 30.98 26.60
N LYS A 163 -46.11 31.47 27.30
CA LYS A 163 -46.26 32.30 28.51
C LYS A 163 -47.08 33.56 28.26
N SER A 164 -46.88 34.23 27.12
CA SER A 164 -47.68 35.41 26.75
C SER A 164 -49.15 35.06 26.52
N VAL A 165 -49.45 33.91 25.91
CA VAL A 165 -50.82 33.45 25.70
C VAL A 165 -51.46 33.07 27.04
N GLU A 166 -50.77 32.31 27.88
CA GLU A 166 -51.24 31.95 29.24
C GLU A 166 -51.57 33.20 30.06
N SER A 167 -50.70 34.21 30.04
CA SER A 167 -50.93 35.47 30.75
C SER A 167 -52.17 36.22 30.23
N ARG A 168 -52.40 36.22 28.90
CA ARG A 168 -53.60 36.82 28.30
C ARG A 168 -54.86 36.04 28.65
N THR A 169 -54.80 34.71 28.64
CA THR A 169 -55.92 33.85 29.02
C THR A 169 -56.30 34.09 30.48
N GLN A 170 -55.32 34.13 31.39
CA GLN A 170 -55.57 34.44 32.81
C GLN A 170 -56.18 35.84 32.99
N ALA A 171 -55.72 36.84 32.25
CA ALA A 171 -56.31 38.18 32.29
C ALA A 171 -57.77 38.17 31.81
N LEU A 172 -58.07 37.50 30.69
CA LEU A 172 -59.43 37.38 30.16
C LEU A 172 -60.36 36.60 31.10
N GLU A 173 -59.87 35.52 31.72
CA GLU A 173 -60.60 34.77 32.74
C GLU A 173 -60.89 35.63 33.97
N GLY A 174 -59.92 36.44 34.41
CA GLY A 174 -60.09 37.42 35.48
C GLY A 174 -61.15 38.48 35.16
N ASP A 175 -61.08 39.08 33.96
CA ASP A 175 -62.06 40.05 33.47
C ASP A 175 -63.46 39.45 33.37
N TYR A 176 -63.57 38.23 32.85
CA TYR A 176 -64.83 37.50 32.76
C TYR A 176 -65.42 37.22 34.14
N ALA A 177 -64.61 36.74 35.08
CA ALA A 177 -65.03 36.50 36.46
C ALA A 177 -65.48 37.79 37.15
N ALA A 178 -64.79 38.92 36.93
CA ALA A 178 -65.16 40.22 37.46
C ALA A 178 -66.50 40.71 36.89
N LYS A 179 -66.69 40.64 35.56
CA LYS A 179 -67.96 40.98 34.90
C LYS A 179 -69.10 40.09 35.38
N PHE A 180 -68.85 38.79 35.54
CA PHE A 180 -69.84 37.85 36.05
C PHE A 180 -70.28 38.20 37.47
N LYS A 181 -69.34 38.55 38.37
CA LYS A 181 -69.66 39.04 39.71
C LYS A 181 -70.46 40.34 39.66
N GLN A 182 -70.09 41.28 38.79
CA GLN A 182 -70.81 42.54 38.62
C GLN A 182 -72.25 42.31 38.14
N LEU A 183 -72.45 41.43 37.15
CA LEU A 183 -73.78 41.07 36.65
C LEU A 183 -74.62 40.41 37.75
N LYS A 184 -74.05 39.50 38.54
CA LYS A 184 -74.75 38.91 39.70
C LYS A 184 -75.17 39.93 40.74
N LEU A 185 -74.32 40.92 41.04
CA LEU A 185 -74.69 42.00 41.98
C LEU A 185 -75.81 42.86 41.40
N ARG A 186 -75.76 43.16 40.09
CA ARG A 186 -76.82 43.91 39.40
C ARG A 186 -78.14 43.13 39.35
N GLU A 187 -78.08 41.83 39.09
CA GLU A 187 -79.24 40.93 39.14
C GLU A 187 -79.88 40.95 40.52
N LYS A 188 -79.09 40.75 41.60
CA LYS A 188 -79.58 40.85 42.98
C LYS A 188 -80.20 42.22 43.29
N ALA A 189 -79.56 43.30 42.88
CA ALA A 189 -80.09 44.65 43.10
C ALA A 189 -81.43 44.87 42.37
N LEU A 190 -81.57 44.34 41.15
CA LEU A 190 -82.83 44.39 40.40
C LEU A 190 -83.90 43.49 41.02
N GLU A 191 -83.54 42.32 41.55
CA GLU A 191 -84.45 41.45 42.31
C GLU A 191 -84.94 42.14 43.60
N GLU A 192 -84.05 42.80 44.33
CA GLU A 192 -84.39 43.59 45.52
C GLU A 192 -85.31 44.78 45.18
N ASP A 193 -85.02 45.53 44.11
CA ASP A 193 -85.88 46.63 43.63
C ASP A 193 -87.25 46.11 43.14
N PHE A 194 -87.29 44.97 42.46
CA PHE A 194 -88.55 44.34 42.08
C PHE A 194 -89.38 43.91 43.30
N ASN A 195 -88.72 43.29 44.29
CA ASN A 195 -89.37 42.86 45.53
C ASN A 195 -89.84 44.05 46.39
N SER A 196 -89.08 45.14 46.46
CA SER A 196 -89.47 46.35 47.18
C SER A 196 -90.70 47.00 46.55
N ARG A 197 -90.70 47.17 45.21
CA ARG A 197 -91.86 47.69 44.47
C ARG A 197 -93.07 46.79 44.61
N LYS A 198 -92.89 45.46 44.55
CA LYS A 198 -93.97 44.49 44.80
C LYS A 198 -94.54 44.66 46.21
N ALA A 199 -93.69 44.82 47.22
CA ALA A 199 -94.11 45.05 48.60
C ALA A 199 -94.84 46.40 48.78
N GLU A 200 -94.37 47.45 48.12
CA GLU A 200 -95.07 48.75 48.09
C GLU A 200 -96.43 48.62 47.41
N LEU A 201 -96.52 47.91 46.28
CA LEU A 201 -97.77 47.66 45.60
C LEU A 201 -98.76 46.92 46.50
N ILE A 202 -98.32 45.85 47.18
CA ILE A 202 -99.13 45.12 48.17
C ILE A 202 -99.62 46.08 49.26
N LYS A 203 -98.74 46.92 49.83
CA LYS A 203 -99.15 47.91 50.84
C LYS A 203 -100.18 48.92 50.31
N THR A 204 -100.05 49.35 49.05
CA THR A 204 -101.05 50.24 48.44
C THR A 204 -102.38 49.52 48.22
N PHE A 205 -102.36 48.26 47.77
CA PHE A 205 -103.56 47.43 47.66
C PHE A 205 -104.21 47.21 49.02
N ASP A 206 -103.45 46.89 50.06
CA ASP A 206 -103.94 46.72 51.43
C ASP A 206 -104.54 48.02 51.98
N ARG A 207 -103.91 49.18 51.70
CA ARG A 207 -104.45 50.49 52.08
C ARG A 207 -105.76 50.80 51.34
N ILE A 208 -105.83 50.52 50.04
CA ILE A 208 -107.06 50.68 49.24
C ILE A 208 -108.16 49.74 49.78
N ARG A 209 -107.81 48.48 50.04
CA ARG A 209 -108.72 47.49 50.61
C ARG A 209 -109.24 47.92 51.97
N ALA A 210 -108.36 48.34 52.90
CA ALA A 210 -108.77 48.88 54.19
C ALA A 210 -109.65 50.13 54.04
N GLY A 211 -109.36 51.01 53.06
CA GLY A 211 -110.20 52.16 52.74
C GLY A 211 -111.57 51.78 52.18
N LEU A 212 -111.66 50.71 51.37
CA LEU A 212 -112.92 50.16 50.87
C LEU A 212 -113.71 49.49 52.00
N GLU A 213 -113.07 48.65 52.82
CA GLU A 213 -113.70 48.01 53.99
C GLU A 213 -114.19 49.06 55.01
N ALA A 214 -113.46 50.15 55.22
CA ALA A 214 -113.90 51.26 56.06
C ALA A 214 -115.13 51.97 55.46
N LYS A 215 -115.16 52.20 54.14
CA LYS A 215 -116.33 52.74 53.45
C LYS A 215 -117.52 51.79 53.46
N GLU A 216 -117.30 50.49 53.32
CA GLU A 216 -118.34 49.46 53.47
C GLU A 216 -118.89 49.45 54.89
N LYS A 217 -118.06 49.57 55.93
CA LYS A 217 -118.51 49.73 57.32
C LYS A 217 -119.25 51.05 57.56
N GLU A 218 -118.82 52.13 56.94
CA GLU A 218 -119.48 53.44 57.04
C GLU A 218 -120.84 53.44 56.30
N LEU A 219 -120.94 52.71 55.18
CA LEU A 219 -122.19 52.46 54.46
C LEU A 219 -123.12 51.52 55.26
N ALA A 220 -122.60 50.41 55.80
CA ALA A 220 -123.36 49.50 56.65
C ALA A 220 -123.85 50.21 57.93
N GLY A 221 -123.01 51.05 58.55
CA GLY A 221 -123.40 51.91 59.68
C GLY A 221 -124.43 52.98 59.30
N ARG A 222 -124.41 53.48 58.05
CA ARG A 222 -125.47 54.36 57.51
C ARG A 222 -126.77 53.60 57.23
N GLU A 223 -126.69 52.32 56.89
CA GLU A 223 -127.85 51.45 56.73
C GLU A 223 -128.45 51.05 58.09
N GLU A 224 -127.61 50.86 59.13
CA GLU A 224 -128.05 50.58 60.51
C GLU A 224 -128.53 51.83 61.27
N ALA A 225 -128.07 53.04 60.91
CA ALA A 225 -128.45 54.30 61.56
C ALA A 225 -129.67 55.02 60.93
N LYS A 226 -130.43 54.37 60.05
CA LYS A 226 -131.72 54.89 59.55
C LYS A 226 -132.92 54.18 60.21
N PRO A 227 -133.63 54.83 61.15
CA PRO A 227 -135.02 54.49 61.43
C PRO A 227 -135.96 55.10 60.37
N GLN A 228 -137.02 54.35 60.08
CA GLN A 228 -138.07 54.55 59.06
C GLN A 228 -138.72 55.94 58.96
N LYS A 229 -139.08 56.32 57.71
CA LYS A 229 -140.37 56.88 57.23
C LYS A 229 -140.17 57.40 55.79
N GLY A 230 -140.94 57.10 54.74
CA GLY A 230 -142.10 56.26 54.36
C GLY A 230 -142.08 56.20 52.80
N GLY A 231 -142.63 55.23 52.06
CA GLY A 231 -144.04 54.84 51.90
C GLY A 231 -144.49 55.09 50.43
N ALA A 232 -145.22 54.11 49.85
CA ALA A 232 -145.90 54.00 48.52
C ALA A 232 -145.16 53.09 47.50
N LEU A 233 -145.69 51.96 47.00
CA LEU A 233 -147.03 51.35 46.98
C LEU A 233 -147.00 49.92 47.54
#